data_AF-A0A369R6J4-F1
#
_entry.id   AF-A0A369R6J4-F1
#
_cell.length_a   1.000
_cell.length_b   1.000
_cell.length_c   1.000
_cell.angle_alpha   90.00
_cell.angle_beta   90.00
_cell.angle_gamma   90.00
#
_symmetry.space_group_name_H-M   'P 1'
#
loop_
_entity.id
_entity.type
_entity.pdbx_description
1 polymer ?
#
loop_
_entity_poly.entity_id
_entity_poly.type
_entity_poly.pdbx_seq_one_letter_code
_entity_poly.pdbx_strand_id
1 'polypeptide(L)'
;MLDSNTGKRILDPIERARLGVQVVNKSIDEAMALIDDYVDGRDYDQQSVDYFKDQVMMQCKIRQEGSELLSTGGKIISLVVDAFAKNLQKATSQSGNKPQA
;
A
#
# COMPACT_ATOMS: atom_id res chain seq x y z
N MET A 1 13.45 -16.45 19.19
CA MET A 1 12.81 -17.06 20.40
C MET A 1 12.43 -18.49 20.06
N LEU A 2 12.48 -19.46 20.98
CA LEU A 2 12.05 -20.83 20.69
C LEU A 2 10.58 -21.01 21.07
N ASP A 3 9.86 -21.81 20.28
CA ASP A 3 8.53 -22.26 20.65
C ASP A 3 8.63 -23.30 21.78
N SER A 4 7.91 -23.08 22.87
CA SER A 4 7.94 -23.98 24.03
C SER A 4 7.30 -25.35 23.76
N ASN A 5 6.47 -25.48 22.72
CA ASN A 5 5.80 -26.72 22.33
C ASN A 5 6.55 -27.46 21.22
N THR A 6 7.19 -26.76 20.29
CA THR A 6 7.86 -27.39 19.12
C THR A 6 9.38 -27.37 19.18
N GLY A 7 9.98 -26.56 20.05
CA GLY A 7 11.44 -26.38 20.12
C GLY A 7 12.05 -25.66 18.91
N LYS A 8 11.23 -25.26 17.94
CA LYS A 8 11.63 -24.59 16.71
C LYS A 8 11.79 -23.10 16.91
N ARG A 9 12.50 -22.43 16.01
CA ARG A 9 12.67 -20.97 16.05
C ARG A 9 11.37 -20.28 15.65
N ILE A 10 10.90 -19.38 16.50
CA ILE A 10 9.85 -18.42 16.15
C ILE A 10 10.56 -17.16 15.63
N LEU A 11 10.05 -16.63 14.52
CA LEU A 11 10.36 -15.28 14.06
C LEU A 11 10.05 -14.29 15.19
N ASP A 12 11.10 -13.77 15.81
CA ASP A 12 10.92 -12.84 16.92
C ASP A 12 10.45 -11.46 16.42
N PRO A 13 9.93 -10.59 17.30
CA PRO A 13 9.43 -9.27 16.89
C PRO A 13 10.48 -8.41 16.18
N ILE A 14 11.77 -8.56 16.50
CA ILE A 14 12.86 -7.78 15.89
C ILE A 14 13.16 -8.30 14.49
N GLU A 15 13.21 -9.62 14.31
CA GLU A 15 13.33 -10.27 13.01
C GLU A 15 12.17 -9.88 12.10
N ARG A 16 10.94 -9.93 12.61
CA ARG A 16 9.73 -9.49 11.88
C ARG A 16 9.81 -8.02 11.48
N ALA A 17 10.26 -7.15 12.37
CA ALA A 17 10.42 -5.72 12.06
C ALA A 17 11.49 -5.51 10.97
N ARG A 18 12.63 -6.19 11.06
CA ARG A 18 13.71 -6.10 10.08
C ARG A 18 13.28 -6.62 8.71
N LEU A 19 12.60 -7.77 8.66
CA LEU A 19 12.03 -8.31 7.43
C LEU A 19 10.95 -7.39 6.88
N GLY A 20 10.08 -6.86 7.75
CA GLY A 20 9.04 -5.89 7.42
C GLY A 20 9.59 -4.67 6.67
N VAL A 21 10.70 -4.08 7.16
CA VAL A 21 11.37 -2.96 6.49
C VAL A 21 11.94 -3.37 5.12
N GLN A 22 12.44 -4.60 4.96
CA GLN A 22 12.97 -5.07 3.68
C GLN A 22 11.87 -5.34 2.65
N VAL A 23 10.69 -5.75 3.09
CA VAL A 23 9.56 -6.08 2.20
C VAL A 23 8.60 -4.92 1.96
N VAL A 24 8.69 -3.82 2.70
CA VAL A 24 7.73 -2.69 2.67
C VAL A 24 7.51 -2.08 1.28
N ASN A 25 8.53 -2.12 0.41
CA ASN A 25 8.49 -1.57 -0.95
C ASN A 25 8.53 -2.63 -2.05
N LYS A 26 8.43 -3.91 -1.68
CA LYS A 26 8.49 -5.03 -2.63
C LYS A 26 7.10 -5.42 -3.13
N SER A 27 7.04 -6.15 -4.24
CA SER A 27 5.83 -6.87 -4.65
C SER A 27 5.55 -8.03 -3.67
N ILE A 28 4.34 -8.60 -3.73
CA ILE A 28 4.00 -9.76 -2.88
C ILE A 28 4.95 -10.92 -3.18
N ASP A 29 5.20 -11.23 -4.45
CA ASP A 29 6.05 -12.36 -4.84
C ASP A 29 7.50 -12.17 -4.37
N GLU A 30 8.05 -10.95 -4.52
CA GLU A 30 9.38 -10.61 -4.03
C GLU A 30 9.47 -10.65 -2.50
N ALA A 31 8.41 -10.23 -1.81
CA ALA A 31 8.34 -10.29 -0.36
C ALA A 31 8.29 -11.73 0.14
N MET A 32 7.49 -12.60 -0.50
CA MET A 32 7.41 -14.02 -0.15
C MET A 32 8.74 -14.72 -0.38
N ALA A 33 9.38 -14.52 -1.54
CA ALA A 33 10.67 -15.10 -1.85
C ALA A 33 11.75 -14.67 -0.84
N LEU A 34 11.77 -13.39 -0.43
CA LEU A 34 12.73 -12.89 0.56
C LEU A 34 12.52 -13.54 1.94
N ILE A 35 11.25 -13.73 2.34
CA ILE A 35 10.93 -14.38 3.61
C ILE A 35 11.33 -15.86 3.55
N ASP A 36 11.07 -16.54 2.43
CA ASP A 36 11.46 -17.93 2.20
C ASP A 36 12.99 -18.11 2.27
N ASP A 37 13.75 -17.29 1.56
CA ASP A 37 15.21 -17.29 1.61
C ASP A 37 15.75 -17.00 3.02
N TYR A 38 15.06 -16.15 3.80
CA TYR A 38 15.47 -15.85 5.17
C TYR A 38 15.29 -17.03 6.12
N VAL A 39 14.21 -17.81 5.96
CA VAL A 39 13.88 -18.93 6.85
C VAL A 39 14.52 -20.24 6.41
N ASP A 40 14.96 -20.33 5.15
CA ASP A 40 15.57 -21.53 4.59
C ASP A 40 16.79 -22.00 5.40
N GLY A 41 16.81 -23.29 5.72
CA GLY A 41 17.86 -23.93 6.52
C GLY A 41 17.95 -23.49 7.98
N ARG A 42 17.01 -22.69 8.51
CA ARG A 42 17.08 -22.11 9.88
C ARG A 42 16.13 -22.71 10.91
N ASP A 43 15.45 -23.82 10.58
CA ASP A 43 14.56 -24.57 11.47
C ASP A 43 13.52 -23.69 12.20
N TYR A 44 12.86 -22.83 11.43
CA TYR A 44 11.75 -22.03 11.93
C TYR A 44 10.48 -22.89 12.09
N ASP A 45 9.66 -22.49 13.06
CA ASP A 45 8.30 -22.96 13.18
C ASP A 45 7.48 -22.45 11.99
N GLN A 46 6.93 -23.39 11.21
CA GLN A 46 6.23 -23.06 9.96
C GLN A 46 4.99 -22.20 10.22
N GLN A 47 4.26 -22.46 11.30
CA GLN A 47 3.06 -21.71 11.63
C GLN A 47 3.37 -20.25 11.95
N SER A 48 4.48 -19.98 12.65
CA SER A 48 4.98 -18.63 12.89
C SER A 48 5.39 -17.90 11.62
N VAL A 49 6.03 -18.62 10.68
CA VAL A 49 6.42 -18.08 9.37
C VAL A 49 5.20 -17.76 8.52
N ASP A 50 4.24 -18.68 8.43
CA ASP A 50 3.01 -18.49 7.67
C ASP A 50 2.19 -17.32 8.22
N TYR A 51 2.07 -17.22 9.54
CA TYR A 51 1.43 -16.07 10.19
C TYR A 51 2.10 -14.74 9.82
N PHE A 52 3.44 -14.70 9.77
CA PHE A 52 4.15 -13.50 9.34
C PHE A 52 3.93 -13.19 7.85
N LYS A 53 3.93 -14.20 6.98
CA LYS A 53 3.61 -14.05 5.56
C LYS A 53 2.20 -13.48 5.36
N ASP A 54 1.21 -13.96 6.11
CA ASP A 54 -0.16 -13.44 6.08
C ASP A 54 -0.23 -11.96 6.45
N GLN A 55 0.52 -11.53 7.48
CA GLN A 55 0.62 -10.13 7.85
C GLN A 55 1.22 -9.27 6.73
N VAL A 56 2.27 -9.77 6.06
CA VAL A 56 2.93 -9.07 4.94
C VAL A 56 2.01 -8.98 3.73
N MET A 57 1.30 -10.07 3.40
CA MET A 57 0.30 -10.07 2.32
C MET A 57 -0.81 -9.05 2.57
N MET A 58 -1.33 -9.00 3.81
CA MET A 58 -2.34 -8.03 4.20
C MET A 58 -1.84 -6.58 4.02
N GLN A 59 -0.62 -6.29 4.46
CA GLN A 59 -0.02 -4.95 4.29
C GLN A 59 0.15 -4.57 2.81
N CYS A 60 0.60 -5.51 1.98
CA CYS A 60 0.73 -5.28 0.54
C CYS A 60 -0.63 -4.99 -0.11
N LYS A 61 -1.66 -5.75 0.26
CA LYS A 61 -3.03 -5.56 -0.22
C LYS A 61 -3.59 -4.19 0.18
N ILE A 62 -3.44 -3.79 1.45
CA ILE A 62 -3.86 -2.47 1.94
C ILE A 62 -3.15 -1.36 1.16
N ARG A 63 -1.84 -1.49 0.89
CA ARG A 63 -1.08 -0.52 0.10
C ARG A 63 -1.63 -0.41 -1.33
N GLN A 64 -1.91 -1.54 -1.97
CA GLN A 64 -2.47 -1.58 -3.31
C GLN A 64 -3.84 -0.89 -3.36
N GLU A 65 -4.78 -1.32 -2.50
CA GLU A 65 -6.11 -0.74 -2.41
C GLU A 65 -6.07 0.76 -2.05
N GLY A 66 -5.17 1.15 -1.15
CA GLY A 66 -4.94 2.55 -0.79
C GLY A 66 -4.41 3.38 -1.96
N SER A 67 -3.52 2.84 -2.78
CA SER A 67 -3.01 3.52 -3.97
C SER A 67 -4.10 3.72 -5.03
N GLU A 68 -4.98 2.72 -5.22
CA GLU A 68 -6.12 2.78 -6.12
C GLU A 68 -7.15 3.82 -5.64
N LEU A 69 -7.39 3.87 -4.32
CA LEU A 69 -8.27 4.85 -3.70
C LEU A 69 -7.75 6.28 -3.89
N LEU A 70 -6.45 6.52 -3.64
CA LEU A 70 -5.82 7.83 -3.85
C LEU A 70 -5.87 8.26 -5.33
N SER A 71 -5.58 7.34 -6.25
CA SER A 71 -5.68 7.59 -7.70
C SER A 71 -7.09 7.99 -8.11
N THR A 72 -8.09 7.26 -7.62
CA THR A 72 -9.50 7.53 -7.89
C THR A 72 -9.94 8.87 -7.29
N GLY A 73 -9.55 9.14 -6.04
CA GLY A 73 -9.79 10.41 -5.37
C GLY A 73 -9.19 11.60 -6.13
N GLY A 74 -7.95 11.46 -6.62
CA GLY A 74 -7.29 12.47 -7.45
C GLY A 74 -8.04 12.79 -8.74
N LYS A 75 -8.58 11.76 -9.42
CA LYS A 75 -9.43 11.96 -10.61
C LYS A 75 -10.70 12.75 -10.27
N ILE A 76 -11.35 12.45 -9.15
CA ILE A 76 -12.55 13.18 -8.70
C ILE A 76 -12.21 14.65 -8.45
N ILE A 77 -11.12 14.93 -7.73
CA ILE A 77 -10.66 16.30 -7.46
C ILE A 77 -10.38 17.04 -8.78
N SER A 78 -9.69 16.40 -9.73
CA SER A 78 -9.42 16.98 -11.05
C SER A 78 -10.71 17.33 -11.78
N LEU A 79 -11.70 16.44 -11.80
CA LEU A 79 -13.00 16.70 -12.44
C LEU A 79 -13.74 17.88 -11.80
N VAL A 80 -13.68 18.01 -10.48
CA VAL A 80 -14.29 19.13 -9.74
C VAL A 80 -13.58 20.45 -10.09
N VAL A 81 -12.24 20.47 -10.09
CA VAL A 81 -11.46 21.65 -10.46
C VAL A 81 -11.74 22.06 -11.91
N ASP A 82 -11.76 21.10 -12.84
CA ASP A 82 -12.04 21.35 -14.26
C ASP A 82 -13.44 21.91 -14.47
N ALA A 83 -14.45 21.36 -13.78
CA ALA A 83 -15.83 21.85 -13.85
C ALA A 83 -15.94 23.27 -13.28
N PHE A 84 -15.26 23.55 -12.17
CA PHE A 84 -15.24 24.88 -11.57
C PHE A 84 -14.55 25.91 -12.49
N ALA A 85 -13.39 25.56 -13.05
CA ALA A 85 -12.66 26.41 -13.99
C ALA A 85 -13.48 26.72 -15.25
N LYS A 86 -14.15 25.71 -15.82
CA LYS A 86 -15.06 25.89 -16.97
C LYS A 86 -16.24 26.80 -16.64
N ASN A 87 -16.84 26.66 -15.46
CA ASN A 87 -17.92 27.55 -15.03
C ASN A 87 -17.44 28.99 -14.84
N LEU A 88 -16.24 29.20 -14.29
CA LEU A 88 -15.65 30.52 -14.11
C LEU A 88 -15.33 31.20 -15.47
N GLN A 89 -14.78 30.44 -16.42
CA GLN A 89 -14.53 30.90 -17.79
C GLN A 89 -15.82 31.26 -18.53
N LYS A 90 -16.89 30.48 -18.31
CA LYS A 90 -18.21 30.74 -18.90
C LYS A 90 -18.84 32.02 -18.34
N ALA A 91 -18.69 32.27 -17.04
CA ALA A 91 -19.16 33.49 -16.40
C ALA A 91 -18.39 34.75 -16.87
N THR A 92 -17.08 34.66 -17.05
CA THR A 92 -16.25 35.77 -17.56
C THR A 92 -16.50 36.03 -19.05
N SER A 93 -16.77 34.99 -19.85
CA SER A 93 -17.12 35.13 -21.28
C SER A 93 -18.53 35.71 -21.51
N GLN A 94 -19.49 35.47 -20.59
CA GLN A 94 -20.82 36.09 -20.64
C GLN A 94 -20.84 37.54 -20.10
N SER A 95 -19.92 37.90 -19.19
CA SER A 95 -19.81 39.26 -18.66
C SER A 95 -19.20 40.27 -19.67
N GLY A 96 -18.61 39.79 -20.77
CA GLY A 96 -17.98 40.62 -21.79
C GLY A 96 -18.91 41.17 -22.88
N ASN A 97 -20.22 40.90 -22.84
CA ASN A 97 -21.12 41.36 -23.91
C ASN A 97 -22.29 42.22 -23.39
N LYS A 98 -22.07 43.54 -23.52
CA LYS A 98 -22.99 44.70 -23.64
C LYS A 98 -23.04 45.66 -22.44
N PRO A 99 -23.09 46.99 -22.70
CA PRO A 99 -23.83 47.60 -23.82
C PRO A 99 -23.03 48.59 -24.69
N GLN A 100 -23.15 48.47 -26.02
CA GLN A 100 -23.00 49.63 -26.90
C GLN A 100 -24.37 50.32 -26.98
N ALA A 101 -24.33 51.62 -26.65
CA ALA A 101 -25.42 52.58 -26.71
C ALA A 101 -25.89 52.87 -28.15
#